data_AF-A0A967HLI4-F1
#
_entry.id   AF-A0A967HLI4-F1
#
_cell.length_a   1.000
_cell.length_b   1.000
_cell.length_c   1.000
_cell.angle_alpha   90.00
_cell.angle_beta   90.00
_cell.angle_gamma   90.00
#
_symmetry.space_group_name_H-M   'P 1'
#
loop_
_entity.id
_entity.type
_entity.pdbx_description
1 polymer ?
#
loop_
_entity_poly.entity_id
_entity_poly.type
_entity_poly.pdbx_seq_one_letter_code
_entity_poly.pdbx_strand_id
1 'polypeptide(L)'
;MMGQKIALGISTLLGLLVLGFLGLVGAALIYDTSNPRDRPNAYLIEHAIEVDAPAEAAYEFLQHRIPDVYTEVAGMHARFEILNADALVPGAVVECEEGDENEVVRHRYVVTRVIPNRLLQMTSSPSIVLDRATGDTIAETDAEVYYDFEPLEGGRTRLTQTVVIDMLDPFHKALTDVAASVSGSRDAWSAQFV
;
A
#
# COMPACT_ATOMS: atom_id res chain seq x y z
N MET A 1 1.53 -51.66 12.00
CA MET A 1 2.48 -51.01 12.94
C MET A 1 3.32 -49.89 12.31
N MET A 2 3.78 -50.01 11.05
CA MET A 2 4.61 -48.97 10.41
C MET A 2 3.85 -47.65 10.14
N GLY A 3 2.60 -47.72 9.66
CA GLY A 3 1.77 -46.54 9.39
C GLY A 3 1.45 -45.69 10.63
N GLN A 4 1.34 -46.31 11.81
CA GLN A 4 1.04 -45.59 13.06
C GLN A 4 2.23 -44.78 13.57
N LYS A 5 3.46 -45.25 13.35
CA LYS A 5 4.70 -44.52 13.68
C LYS A 5 4.93 -43.33 12.74
N ILE A 6 4.62 -43.50 11.45
CA ILE A 6 4.71 -42.44 10.44
C ILE A 6 3.69 -41.33 10.74
N ALA A 7 2.43 -41.70 11.00
CA ALA A 7 1.39 -40.74 11.37
C ALA A 7 1.75 -39.95 12.64
N LEU A 8 2.28 -40.62 13.67
CA LEU A 8 2.72 -39.94 14.90
C LEU A 8 3.88 -38.97 14.63
N GLY A 9 4.87 -39.38 13.83
CA GLY A 9 6.01 -38.51 13.46
C GLY A 9 5.59 -37.27 12.67
N ILE A 10 4.67 -37.42 11.72
CA ILE A 10 4.11 -36.29 10.95
C ILE A 10 3.34 -35.34 11.87
N SER A 11 2.48 -35.86 12.75
CA SER A 11 1.72 -35.04 13.69
C SER A 11 2.61 -34.28 14.68
N THR A 12 3.69 -34.89 15.17
CA THR A 12 4.65 -34.21 16.05
C THR A 12 5.40 -33.11 15.32
N LEU A 13 5.84 -33.35 14.08
CA LEU A 13 6.50 -32.34 13.26
C LEU A 13 5.56 -31.15 12.97
N LEU A 14 4.32 -31.44 12.58
CA LEU A 14 3.30 -30.41 12.36
C LEU A 14 3.05 -29.58 13.63
N GLY A 15 2.96 -30.23 14.80
CA GLY A 15 2.80 -29.55 16.07
C GLY A 15 3.97 -28.62 16.40
N LEU A 16 5.21 -29.04 16.16
CA LEU A 16 6.40 -28.20 16.36
C LEU A 16 6.44 -27.01 15.40
N LEU A 17 6.03 -27.22 14.14
CA LEU A 17 5.96 -26.15 13.15
C LEU A 17 4.90 -25.11 13.52
N VAL A 18 3.71 -25.55 13.96
CA VAL A 18 2.64 -24.65 14.43
C VAL A 18 3.10 -23.85 15.65
N LEU A 19 3.76 -24.49 16.63
CA LEU A 19 4.29 -23.79 17.80
C LEU A 19 5.39 -22.79 17.44
N GLY A 20 6.29 -23.15 16.52
CA GLY A 20 7.30 -22.23 16.01
C GLY A 20 6.69 -21.04 15.29
N PHE A 21 5.67 -21.26 14.46
CA PHE A 21 4.94 -20.22 13.76
C PHE A 21 4.21 -19.27 14.73
N LEU A 22 3.48 -19.81 15.71
CA LEU A 22 2.82 -19.01 16.75
C LEU A 22 3.84 -18.25 17.61
N GLY A 23 5.00 -18.82 17.87
CA GLY A 23 6.11 -18.14 18.54
C GLY A 23 6.64 -16.95 17.75
N LEU A 24 6.78 -17.08 16.42
CA LEU A 24 7.19 -15.99 15.54
C LEU A 24 6.14 -14.88 15.46
N VAL A 25 4.86 -15.23 15.30
CA VAL A 25 3.76 -14.25 15.31
C VAL A 25 3.65 -13.57 16.67
N GLY A 26 3.72 -14.33 17.77
CA GLY A 26 3.73 -13.80 19.12
C GLY A 26 4.89 -12.83 19.34
N ALA A 27 6.10 -13.19 18.89
CA ALA A 27 7.26 -12.30 18.94
C ALA A 27 7.06 -11.04 18.08
N ALA A 28 6.44 -11.14 16.91
CA ALA A 28 6.11 -10.02 16.03
C ALA A 28 5.06 -9.05 16.64
N LEU A 29 4.22 -9.54 17.55
CA LEU A 29 3.24 -8.75 18.30
C LEU A 29 3.79 -8.11 19.59
N ILE A 30 4.97 -8.50 20.06
CA ILE A 30 5.62 -7.84 21.21
C ILE A 30 6.06 -6.44 20.77
N TYR A 31 5.33 -5.41 21.19
CA TYR A 31 5.63 -4.01 20.88
C TYR A 31 6.30 -3.31 22.06
N ASP A 32 7.28 -2.45 21.79
CA ASP A 32 7.78 -1.52 22.79
C ASP A 32 6.74 -0.42 23.06
N THR A 33 6.09 -0.49 24.22
CA THR A 33 5.08 0.48 24.64
C THR A 33 5.60 1.90 24.80
N SER A 34 6.92 2.06 24.95
CA SER A 34 7.58 3.35 25.05
C SER A 34 7.96 3.95 23.69
N ASN A 35 7.96 3.14 22.63
CA ASN A 35 8.25 3.58 21.27
C ASN A 35 7.08 3.22 20.32
N PRO A 36 6.12 4.14 20.10
CA PRO A 36 4.98 3.88 19.20
C PRO A 36 5.38 3.66 17.73
N ARG A 37 6.66 3.86 17.37
CA ARG A 37 7.22 3.62 16.03
C ARG A 37 7.95 2.28 15.91
N ASP A 38 8.07 1.52 17.00
CA ASP A 38 8.86 0.28 17.01
C ASP A 38 8.34 -0.74 15.98
N ARG A 39 7.01 -0.74 15.74
CA ARG A 39 6.33 -1.59 14.74
C ARG A 39 5.05 -0.92 14.24
N PRO A 40 5.13 0.02 13.28
CA PRO A 40 3.92 0.61 12.73
C PRO A 40 3.07 -0.49 12.11
N ASN A 41 1.76 -0.43 12.36
CA ASN A 41 0.79 -1.34 11.75
C ASN A 41 0.44 -0.88 10.32
N ALA A 42 1.48 -0.50 9.57
CA ALA A 42 1.36 0.13 8.28
C ALA A 42 2.54 -0.27 7.39
N TYR A 43 2.32 -0.21 6.08
CA TYR A 43 3.39 -0.19 5.10
C TYR A 43 3.60 1.24 4.60
N LEU A 44 4.86 1.64 4.46
CA LEU A 44 5.25 2.93 3.89
C LEU A 44 5.95 2.67 2.56
N ILE A 45 5.43 3.27 1.50
CA ILE A 45 6.01 3.27 0.17
C ILE A 45 6.36 4.72 -0.17
N GLU A 46 7.59 4.98 -0.60
CA GLU A 46 8.03 6.30 -1.00
C GLU A 46 8.80 6.22 -2.32
N HIS A 47 8.42 7.05 -3.27
CA HIS A 47 9.10 7.18 -4.55
C HIS A 47 9.31 8.65 -4.89
N ALA A 48 10.51 9.01 -5.34
CA ALA A 48 10.87 10.38 -5.66
C ALA A 48 11.52 10.48 -7.04
N ILE A 49 11.07 11.46 -7.83
CA ILE A 49 11.62 11.76 -9.16
C ILE A 49 11.97 13.25 -9.27
N GLU A 50 12.94 13.56 -10.12
CA GLU A 50 13.21 14.94 -10.54
C GLU A 50 12.50 15.23 -11.86
N VAL A 51 11.73 16.31 -11.88
CA VAL A 51 10.97 16.79 -13.04
C VAL A 51 11.60 18.09 -13.53
N ASP A 52 11.85 18.18 -14.83
CA ASP A 52 12.37 19.39 -15.49
C ASP A 52 11.24 20.42 -15.71
N ALA A 53 10.59 20.81 -14.62
CA ALA A 53 9.52 21.80 -14.58
C ALA A 53 9.44 22.47 -13.20
N PRO A 54 9.01 23.74 -13.10
CA PRO A 54 8.84 24.41 -11.83
C PRO A 54 7.69 23.79 -11.02
N ALA A 55 7.76 23.91 -9.69
CA ALA A 55 6.84 23.23 -8.78
C ALA A 55 5.36 23.58 -9.05
N GLU A 56 5.09 24.81 -9.46
CA GLU A 56 3.76 25.25 -9.89
C GLU A 56 3.22 24.46 -11.08
N ALA A 57 4.06 24.21 -12.10
CA ALA A 57 3.65 23.44 -13.28
C ALA A 57 3.48 21.95 -12.97
N ALA A 58 4.37 21.37 -12.17
CA ALA A 58 4.23 19.98 -11.72
C ALA A 58 2.96 19.78 -10.87
N TYR A 59 2.67 20.75 -10.00
CA TYR A 59 1.47 20.77 -9.16
C TYR A 59 0.19 20.92 -10.00
N GLU A 60 0.16 21.86 -10.96
CA GLU A 60 -0.99 22.07 -11.86
C GLU A 60 -1.26 20.82 -12.72
N PHE A 61 -0.20 20.18 -13.21
CA PHE A 61 -0.30 18.90 -13.90
C PHE A 61 -0.94 17.82 -13.00
N LEU A 62 -0.43 17.61 -11.78
CA LEU A 62 -1.01 16.60 -10.89
C LEU A 62 -2.47 16.93 -10.55
N GLN A 63 -2.78 18.20 -10.31
CA GLN A 63 -4.11 18.61 -9.87
C GLN A 63 -5.19 18.46 -10.96
N HIS A 64 -4.83 18.68 -12.23
CA HIS A 64 -5.82 18.79 -13.31
C HIS A 64 -5.63 17.80 -14.45
N ARG A 65 -4.40 17.34 -14.69
CA ARG A 65 -4.04 16.59 -15.91
C ARG A 65 -3.69 15.14 -15.64
N ILE A 66 -3.47 14.75 -14.38
CA ILE A 66 -3.18 13.36 -14.05
C ILE A 66 -4.26 12.38 -14.54
N PRO A 67 -5.59 12.66 -14.48
CA PRO A 67 -6.59 11.70 -14.94
C PRO A 67 -6.46 11.37 -16.44
N ASP A 68 -5.92 12.30 -17.24
CA ASP A 68 -5.78 12.14 -18.69
C ASP A 68 -4.76 11.05 -19.05
N VAL A 69 -3.77 10.80 -18.19
CA VAL A 69 -2.63 9.94 -18.52
C VAL A 69 -2.40 8.80 -17.53
N TYR A 70 -3.08 8.82 -16.38
CA TYR A 70 -2.76 7.95 -15.26
C TYR A 70 -2.74 6.45 -15.62
N THR A 71 -3.79 5.96 -16.27
CA THR A 71 -3.91 4.54 -16.66
C THR A 71 -2.97 4.15 -17.80
N GLU A 72 -2.44 5.12 -18.56
CA GLU A 72 -1.43 4.86 -19.58
C GLU A 72 -0.03 4.69 -18.96
N VAL A 73 0.26 5.42 -17.88
CA VAL A 73 1.58 5.40 -17.22
C VAL A 73 1.67 4.38 -16.08
N ALA A 74 0.56 4.06 -15.43
CA ALA A 74 0.50 3.14 -14.30
C ALA A 74 -0.06 1.78 -14.75
N GLY A 75 0.82 0.88 -15.20
CA GLY A 75 0.44 -0.34 -15.94
C GLY A 75 -0.45 -1.36 -15.19
N MET A 76 -0.54 -1.30 -13.86
CA MET A 76 -1.46 -2.13 -13.06
C MET A 76 -2.77 -1.43 -12.70
N HIS A 77 -2.96 -0.18 -13.14
CA HIS A 77 -4.13 0.62 -12.81
C HIS A 77 -5.12 0.63 -13.97
N ALA A 78 -6.35 0.22 -13.68
CA ALA A 78 -7.44 0.14 -14.65
C ALA A 78 -8.31 1.40 -14.67
N ARG A 79 -8.34 2.18 -13.57
CA ARG A 79 -9.21 3.35 -13.45
C ARG A 79 -8.61 4.41 -12.54
N PHE A 80 -8.79 5.68 -12.92
CA PHE A 80 -8.58 6.84 -12.06
C PHE A 80 -9.54 7.94 -12.49
N GLU A 81 -10.48 8.32 -11.62
CA GLU A 81 -11.54 9.25 -11.95
C GLU A 81 -11.86 10.17 -10.78
N ILE A 82 -11.95 11.48 -11.04
CA ILE A 82 -12.41 12.47 -10.06
C ILE A 82 -13.93 12.61 -10.23
N LEU A 83 -14.70 12.26 -9.20
CA LEU A 83 -16.15 12.08 -9.33
C LEU A 83 -16.97 13.36 -9.14
N ASN A 84 -16.52 14.27 -8.29
CA ASN A 84 -17.32 15.41 -7.79
C ASN A 84 -16.60 16.76 -7.91
N ALA A 85 -15.53 16.83 -8.69
CA ALA A 85 -14.74 18.02 -8.93
C ALA A 85 -14.01 17.92 -10.28
N ASP A 86 -13.59 19.06 -10.82
CA ASP A 86 -12.78 19.13 -12.06
C ASP A 86 -11.27 19.01 -11.79
N ALA A 87 -10.90 18.80 -10.52
CA ALA A 87 -9.53 18.89 -10.04
C ALA A 87 -9.36 18.19 -8.68
N LEU A 88 -8.12 17.86 -8.33
CA LEU A 88 -7.77 17.39 -6.99
C LEU A 88 -7.74 18.57 -6.00
N VAL A 89 -8.91 18.97 -5.51
CA VAL A 89 -9.11 20.03 -4.50
C VAL A 89 -9.68 19.44 -3.21
N PRO A 90 -9.54 20.11 -2.04
CA PRO A 90 -10.08 19.57 -0.78
C PRO A 90 -11.56 19.18 -0.90
N GLY A 91 -11.89 17.95 -0.51
CA GLY A 91 -13.23 17.35 -0.63
C GLY A 91 -13.52 16.66 -1.97
N ALA A 92 -12.61 16.74 -2.95
CA ALA A 92 -12.72 15.94 -4.17
C ALA A 92 -12.60 14.44 -3.84
N VAL A 93 -13.39 13.63 -4.53
CA VAL A 93 -13.45 12.17 -4.40
C VAL A 93 -12.84 11.56 -5.65
N VAL A 94 -11.87 10.68 -5.45
CA VAL A 94 -11.19 9.95 -6.52
C VAL A 94 -11.51 8.47 -6.41
N GLU A 95 -12.04 7.89 -7.48
CA GLU A 95 -12.13 6.43 -7.63
C GLU A 95 -10.92 5.93 -8.40
N CYS A 96 -10.20 4.98 -7.79
CA CYS A 96 -9.07 4.31 -8.38
C CYS A 96 -9.28 2.80 -8.34
N GLU A 97 -8.92 2.09 -9.41
CA GLU A 97 -8.90 0.62 -9.44
C GLU A 97 -7.52 0.17 -9.95
N GLU A 98 -6.86 -0.68 -9.17
CA GLU A 98 -5.59 -1.30 -9.51
C GLU A 98 -5.63 -2.81 -9.22
N GLY A 99 -4.65 -3.56 -9.71
CA GLY A 99 -4.50 -4.97 -9.35
C GLY A 99 -3.72 -5.78 -10.37
N ASP A 100 -3.56 -7.06 -10.06
CA ASP A 100 -2.83 -8.03 -10.87
C ASP A 100 -3.74 -9.19 -11.32
N GLU A 101 -3.18 -10.32 -11.72
CA GLU A 101 -3.95 -11.49 -12.16
C GLU A 101 -4.77 -12.16 -11.05
N ASN A 102 -4.42 -11.95 -9.78
CA ASN A 102 -5.05 -12.60 -8.63
C ASN A 102 -6.00 -11.66 -7.88
N GLU A 103 -5.68 -10.36 -7.83
CA GLU A 103 -6.36 -9.40 -6.96
C GLU A 103 -6.80 -8.13 -7.70
N VAL A 104 -7.85 -7.50 -7.19
CA VAL A 104 -8.29 -6.16 -7.56
C VAL A 104 -8.37 -5.32 -6.29
N VAL A 105 -7.72 -4.17 -6.27
CA VAL A 105 -7.85 -3.17 -5.21
C VAL A 105 -8.70 -2.01 -5.72
N ARG A 106 -9.75 -1.69 -4.98
CA ARG A 106 -10.61 -0.53 -5.23
C ARG A 106 -10.40 0.50 -4.16
N HIS A 107 -10.00 1.69 -4.57
CA HIS A 107 -9.82 2.82 -3.69
C HIS A 107 -10.89 3.88 -3.96
N ARG A 108 -11.41 4.43 -2.87
CA ARG A 108 -12.20 5.65 -2.90
C ARG A 108 -11.51 6.69 -2.03
N TYR A 109 -10.66 7.50 -2.64
CA TYR A 109 -9.93 8.55 -1.94
C TYR A 109 -10.77 9.82 -1.81
N VAL A 110 -10.51 10.55 -0.72
CA VAL A 110 -10.95 11.93 -0.53
C VAL A 110 -9.70 12.79 -0.41
N VAL A 111 -9.61 13.85 -1.20
CA VAL A 111 -8.55 14.87 -1.05
C VAL A 111 -8.79 15.61 0.26
N THR A 112 -7.92 15.41 1.24
CA THR A 112 -8.10 15.96 2.60
C THR A 112 -7.35 17.25 2.81
N ARG A 113 -6.20 17.43 2.15
CA ARG A 113 -5.36 18.61 2.32
C ARG A 113 -4.65 18.97 1.03
N VAL A 114 -4.60 20.28 0.77
CA VAL A 114 -3.86 20.88 -0.33
C VAL A 114 -3.10 22.10 0.17
N ILE A 115 -1.80 22.16 -0.08
CA ILE A 115 -0.96 23.35 0.07
C ILE A 115 -0.43 23.66 -1.32
N PRO A 116 -0.85 24.79 -1.95
CA PRO A 116 -0.49 25.10 -3.33
C PRO A 116 1.01 24.98 -3.59
N ASN A 117 1.37 24.32 -4.70
CA ASN A 117 2.74 24.10 -5.17
C ASN A 117 3.66 23.35 -4.18
N ARG A 118 3.09 22.70 -3.15
CA ARG A 118 3.88 22.06 -2.09
C ARG A 118 3.36 20.70 -1.68
N LEU A 119 2.06 20.55 -1.44
CA LEU A 119 1.50 19.31 -0.89
C LEU A 119 0.10 19.03 -1.44
N LEU A 120 -0.15 17.78 -1.80
CA LEU A 120 -1.47 17.22 -2.02
C LEU A 120 -1.59 15.94 -1.20
N GLN A 121 -2.66 15.82 -0.41
CA GLN A 121 -2.93 14.66 0.43
C GLN A 121 -4.32 14.09 0.12
N MET A 122 -4.38 12.77 0.03
CA MET A 122 -5.59 11.99 -0.14
C MET A 122 -5.66 10.90 0.93
N THR A 123 -6.86 10.60 1.40
CA THR A 123 -7.11 9.53 2.37
C THR A 123 -8.25 8.65 1.84
N SER A 124 -8.10 7.34 1.90
CA SER A 124 -9.15 6.42 1.45
C SER A 124 -10.33 6.41 2.44
N SER A 125 -11.57 6.38 1.94
CA SER A 125 -12.58 5.51 2.56
C SER A 125 -12.20 4.07 2.22
N PRO A 126 -12.25 3.12 3.18
CA PRO A 126 -11.40 1.94 3.18
C PRO A 126 -11.19 1.34 1.79
N SER A 127 -9.93 1.14 1.43
CA SER A 127 -9.57 0.45 0.21
C SER A 127 -10.00 -1.01 0.33
N ILE A 128 -10.66 -1.52 -0.69
CA ILE A 128 -11.23 -2.86 -0.69
C ILE A 128 -10.39 -3.75 -1.61
N VAL A 129 -9.82 -4.81 -1.06
CA VAL A 129 -9.09 -5.82 -1.81
C VAL A 129 -10.03 -6.98 -2.11
N LEU A 130 -10.17 -7.32 -3.38
CA LEU A 130 -11.04 -8.35 -3.90
C LEU A 130 -10.21 -9.47 -4.53
N ASP A 131 -10.58 -10.72 -4.27
CA ASP A 131 -10.11 -11.85 -5.08
C ASP A 131 -10.70 -11.72 -6.48
N ARG A 132 -9.85 -11.76 -7.52
CA ARG A 132 -10.32 -11.55 -8.90
C ARG A 132 -11.17 -12.71 -9.42
N ALA A 133 -10.91 -13.93 -8.96
CA ALA A 133 -11.61 -15.13 -9.44
C ALA A 133 -13.02 -15.25 -8.84
N THR A 134 -13.20 -14.91 -7.56
CA THR A 134 -14.47 -15.04 -6.85
C THR A 134 -15.21 -13.70 -6.72
N GLY A 135 -14.50 -12.59 -6.74
CA GLY A 135 -15.03 -11.25 -6.45
C GLY A 135 -15.28 -11.00 -4.97
N ASP A 136 -14.87 -11.92 -4.08
CA ASP A 136 -15.05 -11.78 -2.64
C ASP A 136 -14.05 -10.77 -2.08
N THR A 137 -14.48 -10.00 -1.08
CA THR A 137 -13.58 -9.17 -0.28
C THR A 137 -12.66 -10.06 0.55
N ILE A 138 -11.36 -9.93 0.32
CA ILE A 138 -10.33 -10.67 1.06
C ILE A 138 -9.58 -9.80 2.07
N ALA A 139 -9.58 -8.47 1.87
CA ALA A 139 -9.04 -7.52 2.84
C ALA A 139 -9.66 -6.12 2.68
N GLU A 140 -9.57 -5.35 3.74
CA GLU A 140 -9.85 -3.92 3.76
C GLU A 140 -8.65 -3.22 4.42
N THR A 141 -8.24 -2.06 3.89
CA THR A 141 -7.12 -1.27 4.40
C THR A 141 -7.40 0.21 4.29
N ASP A 142 -6.93 1.00 5.25
CA ASP A 142 -6.90 2.45 5.08
C ASP A 142 -5.60 2.85 4.38
N ALA A 143 -5.66 3.83 3.49
CA ALA A 143 -4.52 4.31 2.75
C ALA A 143 -4.47 5.84 2.75
N GLU A 144 -3.28 6.37 2.97
CA GLU A 144 -2.98 7.79 2.82
C GLU A 144 -1.96 7.97 1.70
N VAL A 145 -2.25 8.88 0.77
CA VAL A 145 -1.38 9.21 -0.36
C VAL A 145 -1.00 10.68 -0.28
N TYR A 146 0.30 10.94 -0.34
CA TYR A 146 0.90 12.26 -0.30
C TYR A 146 1.69 12.50 -1.58
N TYR A 147 1.59 13.71 -2.12
CA TYR A 147 2.47 14.22 -3.15
C TYR A 147 3.12 15.50 -2.64
N ASP A 148 4.43 15.47 -2.44
CA ASP A 148 5.24 16.60 -2.02
C ASP A 148 6.03 17.16 -3.21
N PHE A 149 5.98 18.49 -3.36
CA PHE A 149 6.66 19.23 -4.41
C PHE A 149 7.76 20.09 -3.79
N GLU A 150 9.01 19.72 -4.01
CA GLU A 150 10.18 20.45 -3.54
C GLU A 150 10.85 21.20 -4.71
N PRO A 151 10.87 22.53 -4.72
CA PRO A 151 11.54 23.29 -5.76
C PRO A 151 13.06 23.06 -5.68
N LEU A 152 13.68 22.81 -6.82
CA LEU A 152 15.12 22.64 -6.99
C LEU A 152 15.72 23.82 -7.78
N GLU A 153 17.05 23.89 -7.80
CA GLU A 153 17.76 24.85 -8.64
C GLU A 153 17.46 24.65 -10.14
N GLY A 154 17.53 25.74 -10.90
CA GLY A 154 17.28 25.73 -12.34
C GLY A 154 15.80 25.63 -12.74
N GLY A 155 14.87 25.81 -11.79
CA GLY A 155 13.44 25.73 -12.07
C GLY A 155 12.92 24.30 -12.21
N ARG A 156 13.62 23.33 -11.62
CA ARG A 156 13.23 21.91 -11.56
C ARG A 156 12.46 21.63 -10.26
N THR A 157 11.84 20.46 -10.16
CA THR A 157 11.09 20.03 -8.98
C THR A 157 11.45 18.60 -8.62
N ARG A 158 11.65 18.31 -7.33
CA ARG A 158 11.56 16.95 -6.83
C ARG A 158 10.11 16.67 -6.45
N LEU A 159 9.50 15.71 -7.13
CA LEU A 159 8.18 15.21 -6.81
C LEU A 159 8.35 13.91 -6.02
N THR A 160 7.85 13.90 -4.80
CA THR A 160 7.83 12.70 -3.94
C THR A 160 6.40 12.23 -3.76
N GLN A 161 6.11 10.99 -4.10
CA GLN A 161 4.89 10.30 -3.73
C GLN A 161 5.17 9.43 -2.51
N THR A 162 4.34 9.57 -1.47
CA THR A 162 4.35 8.69 -0.30
C THR A 162 2.99 8.03 -0.15
N VAL A 163 2.96 6.71 -0.02
CA VAL A 163 1.75 5.93 0.28
C VAL A 163 1.93 5.24 1.62
N VAL A 164 0.99 5.46 2.53
CA VAL A 164 0.89 4.74 3.81
C VAL A 164 -0.31 3.82 3.70
N ILE A 165 -0.13 2.52 3.91
CA ILE A 165 -1.22 1.53 3.92
C ILE A 165 -1.33 1.00 5.34
N ASP A 166 -2.35 1.47 6.05
CA ASP A 166 -2.69 1.03 7.40
C ASP A 166 -3.46 -0.29 7.34
N MET A 167 -2.89 -1.31 7.97
CA MET A 167 -3.53 -2.62 8.09
C MET A 167 -4.56 -2.55 9.21
N LEU A 168 -5.75 -3.15 9.02
CA LEU A 168 -6.78 -3.13 10.06
C LEU A 168 -6.38 -3.86 11.36
N ASP A 169 -5.47 -4.85 11.26
CA ASP A 169 -5.08 -5.68 12.39
C ASP A 169 -3.56 -6.04 12.36
N PRO A 170 -2.82 -5.73 13.44
CA PRO A 170 -1.41 -6.11 13.59
C PRO A 170 -1.14 -7.60 13.43
N PHE A 171 -2.10 -8.47 13.79
CA PHE A 171 -1.93 -9.91 13.61
C PHE A 171 -1.94 -10.31 12.13
N HIS A 172 -2.84 -9.75 11.32
CA HIS A 172 -2.84 -9.98 9.87
C HIS A 172 -1.56 -9.47 9.22
N LYS A 173 -1.09 -8.27 9.61
CA LYS A 173 0.21 -7.75 9.15
C LYS A 173 1.35 -8.72 9.49
N ALA A 174 1.41 -9.19 10.74
CA ALA A 174 2.44 -10.13 11.18
C ALA A 174 2.39 -11.47 10.41
N LEU A 175 1.19 -12.00 10.12
CA LEU A 175 1.04 -13.19 9.30
C LEU A 175 1.57 -12.98 7.89
N THR A 176 1.24 -11.85 7.26
CA THR A 176 1.74 -11.49 5.92
C THR A 176 3.26 -11.35 5.92
N ASP A 177 3.83 -10.66 6.91
CA ASP A 177 5.28 -10.48 7.05
C ASP A 177 6.01 -11.83 7.18
N VAL A 178 5.46 -12.77 7.96
CA VAL A 178 6.03 -14.12 8.13
C VAL A 178 5.88 -14.93 6.84
N ALA A 179 4.69 -14.91 6.21
CA ALA A 179 4.44 -15.64 4.96
C ALA A 179 5.34 -15.16 3.82
N ALA A 180 5.51 -13.84 3.65
CA ALA A 180 6.41 -13.25 2.67
C ALA A 180 7.88 -13.59 2.95
N SER A 181 8.28 -13.59 4.23
CA SER A 181 9.65 -13.94 4.62
C SER A 181 9.97 -15.43 4.40
N VAL A 182 9.00 -16.33 4.62
CA VAL A 182 9.18 -17.78 4.46
C VAL A 182 9.10 -18.22 3.00
N SER A 183 8.25 -17.58 2.20
CA SER A 183 8.10 -17.90 0.77
C SER A 183 9.23 -17.35 -0.10
N GLY A 184 10.09 -16.47 0.44
CA GLY A 184 11.10 -15.74 -0.34
C GLY A 184 10.50 -14.69 -1.27
N SER A 185 9.19 -14.46 -1.21
CA SER A 185 8.51 -13.44 -2.01
C SER A 185 8.76 -12.03 -1.48
N ARG A 186 9.38 -11.87 -0.31
CA ARG A 186 9.70 -10.55 0.26
C ARG A 186 10.48 -9.65 -0.70
N ASP A 187 11.39 -10.21 -1.49
CA ASP A 187 12.16 -9.46 -2.49
C ASP A 187 11.31 -9.14 -3.74
N ALA A 188 10.37 -10.01 -4.10
CA ALA A 188 9.43 -9.75 -5.20
C ALA A 188 8.35 -8.73 -4.81
N TRP A 189 7.86 -8.82 -3.58
CA TRP A 189 6.94 -7.88 -2.95
C TRP A 189 7.61 -6.51 -2.82
N SER A 190 8.84 -6.44 -2.30
CA SER A 190 9.56 -5.17 -2.22
C SER A 190 9.91 -4.58 -3.59
N ALA A 191 10.20 -5.41 -4.59
CA ALA A 191 10.47 -4.97 -5.96
C ALA A 191 9.26 -4.39 -6.70
N GLN A 192 8.03 -4.68 -6.28
CA GLN A 192 6.83 -4.01 -6.82
C GLN A 192 6.76 -2.52 -6.45
N PHE A 193 7.60 -2.08 -5.50
CA PHE A 193 7.61 -0.72 -4.97
C PHE A 193 8.87 0.08 -5.34
N VAL A 194 9.73 -0.43 -6.24
CA VAL A 194 10.98 0.21 -6.70
C VAL A 194 10.89 0.61 -8.17
#